data_AF-W4UQ58-F1
#
_entry.id   AF-W4UQ58-F1
#
_cell.length_a   1.000
_cell.length_b   1.000
_cell.length_c   1.000
_cell.angle_alpha   90.00
_cell.angle_beta   90.00
_cell.angle_gamma   90.00
#
_symmetry.space_group_name_H-M   'P 1'
#
loop_
_entity.id
_entity.type
_entity.pdbx_description
1 polymer ?
#
loop_
_entity_poly.entity_id
_entity_poly.type
_entity_poly.pdbx_seq_one_letter_code
_entity_poly.pdbx_strand_id
1 'polypeptide(L)' 'MDEKILNVFSELVSCRNWYSGTSINRFQANEIKRRFRKGELSIGRIVEVLIECGYKVTIAK' A
#
# COMPACT_ATOMS: atom_id res chain seq x y z
N MET A 1 12.74 -9.61 1.03
CA MET A 1 12.03 -8.62 1.90
C MET A 1 10.84 -8.03 1.16
N ASP A 2 11.01 -7.70 -0.12
CA ASP A 2 9.98 -7.11 -0.97
C ASP A 2 8.72 -7.98 -1.11
N GLU A 3 8.86 -9.30 -1.27
CA GLU A 3 7.69 -10.21 -1.37
C GLU A 3 6.76 -10.14 -0.15
N LYS A 4 7.30 -10.02 1.07
CA LYS A 4 6.47 -9.87 2.27
C LYS A 4 5.72 -8.53 2.27
N ILE A 5 6.38 -7.46 1.85
CA ILE A 5 5.77 -6.12 1.74
C ILE A 5 4.66 -6.12 0.69
N LEU A 6 4.91 -6.74 -0.47
CA LEU A 6 3.93 -6.89 -1.54
C LEU A 6 2.71 -7.70 -1.07
N ASN A 7 2.91 -8.78 -0.32
CA ASN A 7 1.81 -9.59 0.22
C ASN A 7 0.95 -8.80 1.22
N VAL A 8 1.56 -8.14 2.19
CA VAL A 8 0.84 -7.30 3.17
C VAL A 8 0.06 -6.18 2.47
N PHE A 9 0.68 -5.55 1.47
CA PHE A 9 0.01 -4.51 0.70
C PHE A 9 -1.17 -5.05 -0.12
N SER A 10 -1.01 -6.24 -0.70
CA SER A 10 -2.08 -6.94 -1.43
C SER A 10 -3.29 -7.23 -0.54
N GLU A 11 -3.05 -7.67 0.69
CA GLU A 11 -4.11 -7.87 1.69
C GLU A 11 -4.82 -6.55 2.04
N LEU A 12 -4.05 -5.50 2.33
CA LEU A 12 -4.58 -4.17 2.63
C LEU A 12 -5.50 -3.65 1.51
N VAL A 13 -5.03 -3.62 0.26
CA VAL A 13 -5.81 -3.06 -0.86
C VAL A 13 -7.00 -3.94 -1.28
N SER A 14 -7.11 -5.15 -0.74
CA SER A 14 -8.26 -6.04 -0.90
C SER A 14 -9.41 -5.69 0.06
N CYS A 15 -9.13 -5.05 1.19
CA CYS A 15 -10.15 -4.55 2.10
C CYS A 15 -10.96 -3.39 1.48
N ARG A 16 -12.26 -3.34 1.79
CA ARG A 16 -13.11 -2.20 1.39
C ARG A 16 -12.69 -0.96 2.19
N ASN A 17 -12.58 0.19 1.52
CA ASN A 17 -12.20 1.47 2.15
C ASN A 17 -10.90 1.37 2.97
N TRP A 18 -9.90 0.60 2.51
CA TRP A 18 -8.59 0.43 3.17
C TRP A 18 -7.84 1.74 3.48
N TYR A 19 -8.19 2.80 2.77
CA TYR A 19 -7.65 4.15 2.92
C TYR A 19 -8.38 4.98 3.99
N SER A 20 -9.35 4.41 4.71
CA SER A 20 -10.10 5.15 5.75
C SER A 20 -9.18 5.58 6.89
N GLY A 21 -9.24 6.85 7.28
CA GLY A 21 -8.36 7.41 8.31
C GLY A 21 -6.98 7.85 7.79
N THR A 22 -6.71 7.68 6.49
CA THR A 22 -5.51 8.20 5.81
C THR A 22 -5.81 9.53 5.09
N SER A 23 -4.78 10.20 4.58
CA SER A 23 -4.92 11.36 3.69
C SER A 23 -5.32 10.97 2.25
N ILE A 24 -5.30 9.67 1.93
CA ILE A 24 -5.62 9.14 0.61
C ILE A 24 -7.13 9.22 0.35
N ASN A 25 -7.52 9.92 -0.71
CA ASN A 25 -8.91 9.98 -1.14
C ASN A 25 -9.30 8.76 -2.02
N ARG A 26 -10.60 8.60 -2.30
CA ARG A 26 -11.13 7.47 -3.08
C ARG A 26 -10.49 7.33 -4.47
N PHE A 27 -10.23 8.45 -5.16
CA PHE A 27 -9.64 8.42 -6.50
C PHE A 27 -8.20 7.93 -6.43
N GLN A 28 -7.41 8.48 -5.50
CA GLN A 28 -6.04 8.06 -5.26
C GLN A 28 -5.96 6.58 -4.85
N ALA A 29 -6.86 6.10 -3.99
CA ALA A 29 -6.91 4.71 -3.58
C ALA A 29 -7.15 3.76 -4.77
N ASN A 30 -8.05 4.12 -5.69
CA ASN A 30 -8.29 3.35 -6.90
C ASN A 30 -7.09 3.37 -7.84
N GLU A 31 -6.41 4.51 -7.99
CA GLU A 31 -5.20 4.62 -8.81
C GLU A 31 -4.06 3.78 -8.24
N ILE A 32 -3.81 3.87 -6.93
CA ILE A 32 -2.79 3.08 -6.21
C ILE A 32 -3.05 1.59 -6.43
N LYS A 33 -4.30 1.13 -6.26
CA LYS A 33 -4.68 -0.26 -6.49
C LYS A 33 -4.47 -0.69 -7.95
N ARG A 34 -4.80 0.18 -8.92
CA ARG A 34 -4.59 -0.09 -10.35
C ARG A 34 -3.10 -0.23 -10.65
N ARG A 35 -2.27 0.70 -10.18
CA ARG A 35 -0.81 0.70 -10.41
C ARG A 35 -0.13 -0.50 -9.77
N PHE A 36 -0.54 -0.87 -8.55
CA PHE A 36 -0.05 -2.08 -7.87
C PHE A 36 -0.31 -3.34 -8.70
N ARG A 37 -1.55 -3.51 -9.20
CA ARG A 37 -1.92 -4.67 -10.03
C ARG A 37 -1.14 -4.77 -11.35
N LYS A 38 -0.64 -3.64 -11.87
CA LYS A 38 0.17 -3.60 -13.09
C LYS A 38 1.69 -3.71 -12.82
N GLY A 39 2.12 -3.78 -11.57
CA GLY A 39 3.54 -3.70 -11.21
C GLY A 39 4.15 -2.31 -11.42
N GLU A 40 3.33 -1.26 -11.53
CA GLU A 40 3.74 0.13 -11.78
C GLU A 40 3.93 0.95 -10.49
N LEU A 41 3.78 0.31 -9.32
CA LEU A 41 3.89 0.95 -8.02
C LEU A 41 5.23 0.57 -7.38
N SER A 42 6.06 1.56 -7.06
CA SER A 42 7.36 1.34 -6.44
C SER A 42 7.21 0.80 -5.02
N ILE A 43 8.19 -0.01 -4.57
CA ILE A 43 8.24 -0.51 -3.18
C ILE A 43 8.22 0.66 -2.18
N GLY A 44 8.93 1.76 -2.47
CA GLY A 44 8.91 2.96 -1.61
C GLY A 44 7.50 3.51 -1.41
N ARG A 45 6.73 3.64 -2.50
CA ARG A 45 5.34 4.12 -2.41
C ARG A 45 4.44 3.14 -1.65
N ILE A 46 4.66 1.84 -1.81
CA ILE A 46 3.94 0.81 -1.05
C ILE A 46 4.20 0.96 0.46
N VAL A 47 5.47 1.13 0.84
CA VAL A 47 5.87 1.32 2.24
C VAL A 47 5.25 2.59 2.84
N GLU A 48 5.28 3.71 2.11
CA GLU A 48 4.63 4.96 2.55
C GLU A 48 3.15 4.75 2.88
N VAL A 49 2.41 4.08 1.98
CA VAL A 49 0.98 3.83 2.18
C VAL A 49 0.74 2.88 3.36
N LEU A 50 1.57 1.86 3.54
CA LEU A 50 1.49 0.97 4.69
C LEU A 50 1.70 1.73 6.01
N ILE A 51 2.70 2.62 6.06
CA ILE A 51 2.95 3.46 7.24
C ILE A 51 1.77 4.38 7.51
N GLU A 52 1.21 5.00 6.48
CA GLU A 52 0.05 5.88 6.59
C GLU A 52 -1.20 5.14 7.10
N CYS A 53 -1.32 3.85 6.76
CA CYS A 53 -2.36 2.95 7.29
C CYS A 53 -2.01 2.35 8.67
N GLY A 54 -0.93 2.79 9.31
CA GLY A 54 -0.54 2.40 10.67
C GLY A 54 0.33 1.14 10.78
N TYR A 55 0.83 0.60 9.67
CA TYR A 55 1.72 -0.57 9.70
C TYR A 55 3.15 -0.16 10.07
N LYS A 56 3.77 -0.92 10.97
CA LYS A 56 5.20 -0.77 11.29
C LYS A 56 6.03 -1.53 10.26
N VAL A 57 6.66 -0.81 9.34
CA VAL A 57 7.56 -1.40 8.34
C VAL A 57 9.00 -1.23 8.79
N THR A 58 9.69 -2.33 9.08
CA THR A 58 11.13 -2.33 9.38
C THR A 58 11.91 -2.75 8.14
N ILE A 59 12.60 -1.79 7.52
CA ILE A 59 13.54 -2.08 6.43
C ILE A 59 14.85 -2.47 7.11
N ALA A 60 15.19 -3.76 7.11
CA ALA A 60 16.50 -4.19 7.56
C ALA A 60 17.53 -3.75 6.51
N LYS A 61 18.55 -3.04 6.96
CA LYS A 61 19.64 -2.48 6.15
C LYS A 61 20.62 -3.56 5.72
#